data_AF-A0A1Y0BDA3-F1
#
_entry.id   AF-A0A1Y0BDA3-F1
#
_cell.length_a   1.000
_cell.length_b   1.000
_cell.length_c   1.000
_cell.angle_alpha   90.00
_cell.angle_beta   90.00
_cell.angle_gamma   90.00
#
_symmetry.space_group_name_H-M   'P 1'
#
loop_
_entity.id
_entity.type
_entity.pdbx_description
1 polymer ?
#
loop_
_entity_poly.entity_id
_entity_poly.type
_entity_poly.pdbx_seq_one_letter_code
_entity_poly.pdbx_strand_id
1 'polypeptide(L)'
;MSVYAVEKVFWEFGNKPSRIDDFRRDPDSYLKGYTLTDEERAMIRHVDLKALAAHGVNTLLTLMVWPLLKGSDEMPFDYLIHMNDGKLPDMGMTGFKAIGLKGYIRFRQLRGALKRAFGRGGPAKVGA
;
A
#
# COMPACT_ATOMS: atom_id res chain seq x y z
N MET A 1 -11.98 15.26 -15.57
CA MET A 1 -12.83 15.28 -14.35
C MET A 1 -11.96 15.69 -13.17
N SER A 2 -12.55 16.20 -12.09
CA SER A 2 -11.79 16.71 -10.93
C SER A 2 -11.29 15.55 -10.08
N VAL A 3 -9.99 15.54 -9.76
CA VAL A 3 -9.30 14.56 -8.91
C VAL A 3 -9.85 14.49 -7.47
N TYR A 4 -10.73 15.44 -7.12
CA TYR A 4 -11.37 15.58 -5.82
C TYR A 4 -12.08 14.33 -5.31
N ALA A 5 -12.68 13.52 -6.21
CA ALA A 5 -13.36 12.29 -5.80
C ALA A 5 -12.35 11.25 -5.25
N VAL A 6 -11.20 11.12 -5.91
CA VAL A 6 -10.11 10.23 -5.49
C VAL A 6 -9.49 10.73 -4.17
N GLU A 7 -9.21 12.03 -4.09
CA GLU A 7 -8.63 12.63 -2.88
C GLU A 7 -9.57 12.48 -1.68
N LYS A 8 -10.88 12.60 -1.89
CA LYS A 8 -11.88 12.36 -0.86
C LYS A 8 -11.85 10.92 -0.35
N VAL A 9 -11.74 9.93 -1.23
CA VAL A 9 -11.58 8.51 -0.83
C VAL A 9 -10.34 8.35 0.06
N PHE A 10 -9.20 8.92 -0.34
CA PHE A 10 -7.96 8.81 0.43
C PHE A 10 -7.98 9.55 1.76
N TRP A 11 -8.62 10.73 1.81
CA TRP A 11 -8.83 11.44 3.05
C TRP A 11 -9.69 10.64 4.03
N GLU A 12 -10.73 9.97 3.53
CA GLU A 12 -11.62 9.15 4.35
C GLU A 12 -10.94 7.89 4.90
N PHE A 13 -10.00 7.30 4.16
CA PHE A 13 -9.15 6.22 4.67
C PHE A 13 -8.26 6.68 5.83
N GLY A 14 -7.69 7.88 5.74
CA GLY A 14 -6.91 8.47 6.84
C GLY A 14 -7.75 8.81 8.07
N ASN A 15 -8.99 9.24 7.88
CA ASN A 15 -9.88 9.67 8.96
C ASN A 15 -10.52 8.50 9.73
N LYS A 16 -10.85 7.39 9.06
CA LYS A 16 -11.51 6.22 9.68
C LYS A 16 -10.89 4.90 9.19
N PRO A 17 -10.05 4.25 10.02
CA PRO A 17 -9.42 2.99 9.63
C PRO A 17 -10.39 1.87 9.24
N SER A 18 -11.59 1.82 9.83
CA SER A 18 -12.61 0.82 9.49
C SER A 18 -13.05 0.85 8.01
N ARG A 19 -12.93 2.01 7.35
CA ARG A 19 -13.25 2.15 5.92
C ARG A 19 -12.28 1.43 5.01
N ILE A 20 -11.04 1.23 5.46
CA ILE A 20 -10.06 0.43 4.74
C ILE A 20 -10.47 -1.04 4.79
N ASP A 21 -11.03 -1.51 5.90
CA ASP A 21 -11.52 -2.89 6.03
C ASP A 21 -12.77 -3.11 5.16
N ASP A 22 -13.65 -2.12 5.05
CA ASP A 22 -14.76 -2.13 4.09
C ASP A 22 -14.25 -2.17 2.65
N PHE A 23 -13.28 -1.32 2.31
CA PHE A 23 -12.63 -1.30 1.00
C PHE A 23 -11.94 -2.63 0.67
N ARG A 24 -11.22 -3.24 1.62
CA ARG A 24 -10.55 -4.53 1.41
C ARG A 24 -11.53 -5.69 1.21
N ARG A 25 -12.70 -5.63 1.84
CA ARG A 25 -13.72 -6.67 1.75
C ARG A 25 -14.41 -6.66 0.39
N ASP A 26 -14.77 -5.47 -0.09
CA ASP A 26 -15.42 -5.28 -1.38
C ASP A 26 -15.05 -3.90 -1.99
N PRO A 27 -13.91 -3.83 -2.71
CA PRO A 27 -13.45 -2.58 -3.31
C PRO A 27 -14.45 -2.01 -4.33
N ASP A 28 -15.09 -2.89 -5.10
CA ASP A 28 -15.96 -2.48 -6.20
C ASP A 28 -17.27 -1.89 -5.65
N SER A 29 -17.85 -2.49 -4.61
CA SER A 29 -19.03 -1.95 -3.94
C SER A 29 -18.72 -0.67 -3.17
N TYR A 30 -17.57 -0.62 -2.49
CA TYR A 30 -17.14 0.58 -1.77
C TYR A 30 -16.97 1.78 -2.72
N LEU A 31 -16.32 1.58 -3.86
CA LEU A 31 -16.03 2.66 -4.81
C LEU A 31 -17.25 3.12 -5.62
N LYS A 32 -18.34 2.35 -5.69
CA LYS A 32 -19.61 2.78 -6.35
C LYS A 32 -20.23 4.01 -5.70
N GLY A 33 -19.95 4.27 -4.42
CA GLY A 33 -20.44 5.45 -3.70
C GLY A 33 -19.79 6.77 -4.12
N TYR A 34 -18.76 6.72 -4.97
CA TYR A 34 -17.98 7.87 -5.38
C TYR A 34 -18.14 8.13 -6.88
N THR A 35 -18.12 9.40 -7.26
CA THR A 35 -18.14 9.83 -8.66
C THR A 35 -16.75 9.66 -9.28
N LEU A 36 -16.36 8.40 -9.49
CA LEU A 36 -15.08 7.99 -10.08
C LEU A 36 -15.30 7.49 -11.51
N THR A 37 -14.41 7.91 -12.41
CA THR A 37 -14.24 7.29 -13.72
C THR A 37 -13.79 5.84 -13.57
N ASP A 38 -13.98 5.03 -14.61
CA ASP A 38 -13.53 3.63 -14.60
C ASP A 38 -12.00 3.52 -14.44
N GLU A 39 -11.27 4.49 -15.01
CA GLU A 39 -9.80 4.58 -14.88
C GLU A 39 -9.38 4.88 -13.43
N GLU A 40 -9.99 5.88 -12.78
CA GLU A 40 -9.72 6.20 -11.36
C GLU A 40 -10.07 5.02 -10.45
N ARG A 41 -11.15 4.31 -10.75
CA ARG A 41 -11.58 3.14 -9.99
C ARG A 41 -10.56 2.01 -10.11
N ALA A 42 -10.05 1.77 -11.32
CA ALA A 42 -9.00 0.80 -11.57
C ALA A 42 -7.70 1.17 -10.85
N MET A 43 -7.29 2.44 -10.93
CA MET A 43 -6.10 2.96 -10.25
C MET A 43 -6.16 2.75 -8.72
N ILE A 44 -7.30 3.05 -8.09
CA ILE A 44 -7.49 2.83 -6.64
C ILE A 44 -7.49 1.34 -6.31
N ARG A 45 -8.19 0.52 -7.10
CA ARG A 45 -8.28 -0.93 -6.89
C ARG A 45 -6.92 -1.61 -6.95
N HIS A 46 -6.07 -1.21 -7.90
CA HIS A 46 -4.73 -1.76 -8.06
C HIS A 46 -3.68 -1.09 -7.17
N VAL A 47 -4.07 -0.04 -6.43
CA VAL A 47 -3.16 0.78 -5.62
C VAL A 47 -2.01 1.29 -6.49
N ASP A 48 -2.33 1.75 -7.70
CA ASP A 48 -1.36 2.30 -8.65
C ASP A 48 -1.09 3.76 -8.31
N LEU A 49 -0.26 3.98 -7.28
CA LEU A 49 0.03 5.32 -6.79
C LEU A 49 0.78 6.16 -7.82
N LYS A 50 1.53 5.53 -8.73
CA LYS A 50 2.24 6.21 -9.81
C LYS A 50 1.25 6.77 -10.82
N ALA A 51 0.28 5.96 -11.26
CA ALA A 51 -0.79 6.41 -12.13
C ALA A 51 -1.65 7.49 -11.45
N LEU A 52 -1.98 7.34 -10.17
CA LEU A 52 -2.72 8.34 -9.39
C LEU A 52 -1.98 9.68 -9.31
N ALA A 53 -0.67 9.66 -9.04
CA ALA A 53 0.15 10.88 -9.03
C ALA A 53 0.24 11.52 -10.42
N ALA A 54 0.41 10.73 -11.48
CA ALA A 54 0.40 11.21 -12.87
C ALA A 54 -0.95 11.80 -13.29
N HIS A 55 -2.05 11.25 -12.74
CA HIS A 55 -3.41 11.73 -12.92
C HIS A 55 -3.72 13.00 -12.07
N GLY A 56 -2.73 13.49 -11.30
CA GLY A 56 -2.82 14.75 -10.56
C GLY A 56 -3.34 14.63 -9.12
N VAL A 57 -3.40 13.41 -8.56
CA VAL A 57 -3.75 13.21 -7.14
C VAL A 57 -2.63 13.76 -6.27
N ASN A 58 -2.97 14.44 -5.18
CA ASN A 58 -1.98 14.94 -4.23
C ASN A 58 -1.08 13.80 -3.69
N THR A 59 0.22 13.93 -3.94
CA THR A 59 1.23 12.94 -3.55
C THR A 59 1.30 12.73 -2.04
N LEU A 60 0.98 13.74 -1.22
CA LEU A 60 0.92 13.61 0.23
C LEU A 60 -0.20 12.64 0.66
N LEU A 61 -1.36 12.67 0.00
CA LEU A 61 -2.46 11.74 0.28
C LEU A 61 -2.06 10.31 -0.14
N THR A 62 -1.38 10.15 -1.28
CA THR A 62 -0.88 8.84 -1.71
C THR A 62 0.14 8.25 -0.75
N LEU A 63 0.98 9.09 -0.12
CA LEU A 63 1.96 8.66 0.86
C LEU A 63 1.30 8.26 2.19
N MET A 64 0.29 9.01 2.64
CA MET A 64 -0.47 8.70 3.86
C MET A 64 -1.26 7.40 3.73
N VAL A 65 -1.87 7.16 2.57
CA VAL A 65 -2.74 6.01 2.33
C VAL A 65 -1.97 4.71 2.07
N TRP A 66 -0.70 4.80 1.67
CA TRP A 66 0.15 3.64 1.38
C TRP A 66 0.26 2.63 2.54
N PRO A 67 0.72 3.02 3.76
CA PRO A 67 0.82 2.08 4.88
C PRO A 67 -0.56 1.60 5.34
N LEU A 68 -1.60 2.39 5.11
CA LEU A 68 -2.97 2.04 5.43
C LEU A 68 -3.48 0.91 4.53
N LEU A 69 -3.18 0.93 3.23
CA LEU A 69 -3.61 -0.09 2.26
C LEU A 69 -2.74 -1.35 2.30
N LYS A 70 -1.41 -1.20 2.33
CA LYS A 70 -0.46 -2.31 2.28
C LYS A 70 -0.15 -2.94 3.64
N GLY A 71 -0.37 -2.20 4.72
CA GLY A 71 -0.13 -2.63 6.10
C GLY A 71 1.07 -1.94 6.74
N SER A 72 1.09 -1.93 8.07
CA SER A 72 2.08 -1.22 8.90
C SER A 72 3.52 -1.76 8.81
N ASP A 73 3.72 -2.90 8.15
CA ASP A 73 5.05 -3.51 7.93
C ASP A 73 5.77 -2.92 6.69
N GLU A 74 5.12 -2.05 5.90
CA GLU A 74 5.74 -1.37 4.77
C GLU A 74 6.31 0.00 5.17
N MET A 75 7.59 0.20 4.85
CA MET A 75 8.34 1.40 5.19
C MET A 75 8.02 2.53 4.20
N PRO A 76 8.26 3.80 4.57
CA PRO A 76 8.22 4.92 3.61
C PRO A 76 9.10 4.71 2.36
N PHE A 77 10.15 3.87 2.48
CA PHE A 77 11.00 3.49 1.37
C PHE A 77 10.31 2.57 0.35
N ASP A 78 9.36 1.73 0.78
CA ASP A 78 8.60 0.86 -0.14
C ASP A 78 7.71 1.71 -1.06
N TYR A 79 7.18 2.83 -0.56
CA TYR A 79 6.51 3.85 -1.38
C TYR A 79 7.47 4.47 -2.42
N LEU A 80 8.69 4.86 -2.02
CA LEU A 80 9.67 5.44 -2.94
C LEU A 80 10.11 4.44 -4.02
N ILE A 81 10.29 3.17 -3.66
CA ILE A 81 10.56 2.09 -4.60
C ILE A 81 9.41 1.96 -5.60
N HIS A 82 8.17 1.99 -5.12
CA HIS A 82 6.97 1.89 -5.97
C HIS A 82 6.87 3.08 -6.94
N MET A 83 7.18 4.28 -6.49
CA MET A 83 7.19 5.49 -7.33
C MET A 83 8.36 5.51 -8.35
N ASN A 84 9.48 4.86 -8.03
CA ASN A 84 10.71 4.85 -8.83
C ASN A 84 10.94 3.52 -9.58
N ASP A 85 9.87 2.95 -10.15
CA ASP A 85 9.94 1.76 -11.02
C ASP A 85 10.61 0.53 -10.36
N GLY A 86 10.41 0.35 -9.06
CA GLY A 86 10.98 -0.77 -8.32
C GLY A 86 12.44 -0.59 -7.92
N LYS A 87 13.02 0.59 -8.14
CA LYS A 87 14.41 0.90 -7.74
C LYS A 87 14.42 1.78 -6.50
N LEU A 88 15.25 1.43 -5.51
CA LEU A 88 15.58 2.36 -4.44
C LEU A 88 16.25 3.60 -5.06
N PRO A 89 15.77 4.82 -4.77
CA PRO A 89 16.48 6.03 -5.15
C PRO A 89 17.91 5.97 -4.60
N ASP A 90 18.89 6.46 -5.36
CA ASP A 90 20.25 6.57 -4.86
C ASP A 90 20.26 7.62 -3.73
N MET A 91 20.24 7.13 -2.49
CA MET A 91 20.20 7.94 -1.28
C MET A 91 21.58 8.52 -0.92
N GLY A 92 22.56 8.46 -1.83
CA GLY A 92 23.94 8.85 -1.55
C GLY A 92 24.60 7.98 -0.47
N MET A 93 24.05 6.79 -0.19
CA MET A 93 24.49 5.91 0.89
C MET A 93 25.64 5.00 0.41
N THR A 94 26.85 5.54 0.35
CA THR A 94 28.07 4.76 0.06
C THR A 94 28.69 4.20 1.35
N GLY A 95 29.15 2.93 1.33
CA GLY A 95 29.97 2.31 2.39
C GLY A 95 29.23 1.43 3.40
N PHE A 96 29.75 1.35 4.64
CA PHE A 96 29.29 0.43 5.71
C PHE A 96 27.79 0.52 6.06
N LYS A 97 27.14 1.67 5.80
CA LYS A 97 25.69 1.87 6.03
C LYS A 97 24.80 1.07 5.06
N ALA A 98 25.28 0.81 3.84
CA ALA A 98 24.55 0.00 2.86
C ALA A 98 24.51 -1.49 3.24
N ILE A 99 25.51 -1.98 4.00
CA ILE A 99 25.61 -3.37 4.45
C ILE A 99 24.52 -3.67 5.49
N GLY A 100 24.33 -2.76 6.46
CA GLY A 100 23.29 -2.90 7.48
C GLY A 100 21.87 -2.90 6.91
N LEU A 101 21.57 -1.97 5.98
CA LEU A 101 20.24 -1.86 5.37
C LEU A 101 19.93 -3.07 4.46
N LYS A 102 20.87 -3.50 3.63
CA LYS A 102 20.70 -4.71 2.79
C LYS A 102 20.56 -5.97 3.65
N GLY A 103 21.30 -6.08 4.74
CA GLY A 103 21.17 -7.16 5.72
C GLY A 103 19.79 -7.18 6.38
N TYR A 104 19.30 -6.03 6.82
CA TYR A 104 17.97 -5.87 7.41
C TYR A 104 16.84 -6.22 6.42
N ILE A 105 16.92 -5.74 5.17
CA ILE A 105 15.93 -6.07 4.13
C ILE A 105 15.91 -7.57 3.86
N ARG A 106 17.06 -8.23 3.76
CA ARG A 106 17.16 -9.67 3.52
C ARG A 106 16.64 -10.50 4.71
N PHE A 107 16.94 -10.09 5.93
CA PHE A 107 16.41 -10.70 7.15
C PHE A 107 14.87 -10.57 7.22
N ARG A 108 14.31 -9.40 6.86
CA ARG A 108 12.86 -9.17 6.81
C ARG A 108 12.18 -10.07 5.78
N GLN A 109 12.73 -10.17 4.57
CA GLN A 109 12.19 -11.06 3.52
C GLN A 109 12.18 -12.52 3.99
N LEU A 110 13.23 -12.97 4.69
CA LEU A 110 13.30 -14.30 5.29
C LEU A 110 12.22 -14.49 6.37
N ARG A 111 12.07 -13.52 7.28
CA ARG A 111 11.06 -13.58 8.36
C ARG A 111 9.63 -13.55 7.83
N GLY A 112 9.36 -12.76 6.79
CA GLY A 112 8.06 -12.70 6.12
C GLY A 112 7.73 -13.98 5.34
N ALA A 113 8.74 -14.63 4.75
CA ALA A 113 8.58 -15.96 4.14
C ALA A 113 8.29 -17.04 5.21
N LEU A 114 9.02 -17.01 6.33
CA LEU A 114 8.80 -17.90 7.48
C LEU A 114 7.42 -17.72 8.09
N LYS A 115 6.96 -16.48 8.33
CA LYS A 115 5.62 -16.20 8.87
C LYS A 115 4.50 -16.72 7.95
N ARG A 116 4.69 -16.66 6.63
CA ARG A 116 3.75 -17.21 5.63
C ARG A 116 3.78 -18.74 5.56
N ALA A 117 4.96 -19.35 5.72
CA ALA A 117 5.11 -20.80 5.75
C ALA A 117 4.56 -21.43 7.04
N PHE A 118 4.78 -20.78 8.19
CA PHE A 118 4.35 -21.28 9.50
C PHE A 118 2.96 -20.77 9.94
N GLY A 119 2.40 -19.74 9.28
CA GLY A 119 1.07 -19.20 9.57
C GLY A 119 -0.10 -19.99 8.97
N ARG A 120 0.15 -21.10 8.25
CA ARG A 120 -0.87 -21.94 7.60
C ARG A 120 -1.10 -23.29 8.32
N GLY A 121 -0.76 -23.39 9.61
CA GLY A 121 -0.78 -24.64 10.38
C GLY A 121 -1.34 -24.54 11.81
N GLY A 122 -2.43 -23.79 12.04
CA GLY A 122 -3.19 -23.81 13.30
C GLY A 122 -4.59 -24.41 13.08
N PRO A 123 -5.12 -25.24 13.99
CA PRO A 123 -6.10 -26.28 13.66
C PRO A 123 -7.46 -25.72 13.26
N ALA A 124 -8.05 -26.36 12.24
CA ALA A 124 -9.48 -26.26 11.96
C ALA A 124 -10.26 -26.56 13.24
N LYS A 125 -11.06 -25.60 13.72
CA LYS A 125 -12.12 -25.89 14.68
C LYS A 125 -13.15 -26.74 13.95
N VAL A 126 -13.01 -28.06 14.09
CA VAL A 126 -14.06 -29.04 13.87
C VAL A 126 -15.16 -28.75 14.88
N GLY A 127 -16.39 -28.69 14.39
CA GLY A 127 -17.56 -28.30 15.15
C GLY A 127 -17.90 -29.21 16.33
N ALA A 128 -18.65 -28.62 17.25
CA ALA A 128 -19.74 -29.19 18.03
C ALA A 128 -20.49 -28.00 18.66
#